data_AF-B4IR19-F1
#
_entry.id   AF-B4IR19-F1
#
_cell.length_a   1.000
_cell.length_b   1.000
_cell.length_c   1.000
_cell.angle_alpha   90.00
_cell.angle_beta   90.00
_cell.angle_gamma   90.00
#
_symmetry.space_group_name_H-M   'P 1'
#
loop_
_entity.id
_entity.type
_entity.pdbx_description
1 polymer ?
#
loop_
_entity_poly.entity_id
_entity_poly.type
_entity_poly.pdbx_seq_one_letter_code
_entity_poly.pdbx_strand_id
1 'polypeptide(L)' 'MIAQFVDDHQNTWDELLPEMTLAINSSVSETTGFSPAFLLQGREPTLSLENQSTCDGPISG' A
#
# COMPACT_ATOMS: atom_id res chain seq x y z
N MET A 1 -1.94 -15.79 -6.67
CA MET A 1 -1.88 -14.30 -6.71
C MET A 1 -0.46 -13.74 -6.68
N ILE A 2 0.59 -14.57 -6.59
CA ILE A 2 2.00 -14.12 -6.66
C ILE A 2 2.54 -14.26 -8.09
N ALA A 3 2.14 -15.34 -8.79
CA ALA A 3 2.52 -15.63 -10.18
C ALA A 3 2.11 -14.58 -11.22
N GLN A 4 1.20 -13.65 -10.89
CA GLN A 4 0.81 -12.54 -11.78
C GLN A 4 1.80 -11.36 -11.75
N PHE A 5 2.67 -11.32 -10.73
CA PHE A 5 3.68 -10.28 -10.55
C PHE A 5 5.10 -10.80 -10.83
N VAL A 6 5.21 -12.08 -11.19
CA VAL A 6 6.50 -12.67 -11.52
C VAL A 6 6.67 -12.63 -13.03
N ASP A 7 7.74 -11.96 -13.47
CA ASP A 7 8.15 -11.88 -14.87
C ASP A 7 8.51 -13.26 -15.43
N ASP A 8 8.76 -13.39 -16.74
CA ASP A 8 9.12 -14.68 -17.38
C ASP A 8 10.31 -15.39 -16.69
N HIS A 9 11.14 -14.61 -15.98
CA HIS A 9 12.20 -15.09 -15.10
C HIS A 9 11.75 -15.00 -13.63
N GLN A 10 11.39 -16.14 -13.05
CA GLN A 10 10.87 -16.28 -11.68
C GLN A 10 11.90 -16.05 -10.55
N ASN A 11 12.79 -15.07 -10.69
CA ASN A 11 13.87 -14.77 -9.73
C ASN A 11 13.75 -13.40 -9.05
N THR A 12 12.81 -12.55 -9.46
CA THR A 12 12.65 -11.18 -8.90
C THR A 12 11.56 -11.08 -7.83
N TRP A 13 10.95 -12.20 -7.44
CA TRP A 13 9.86 -12.20 -6.46
C TRP A 13 10.29 -11.63 -5.10
N ASP A 14 11.55 -11.87 -4.68
CA ASP A 14 12.13 -11.32 -3.46
C ASP A 14 12.22 -9.79 -3.47
N GLU A 15 12.48 -9.18 -4.63
CA GLU A 15 12.59 -7.72 -4.77
C GLU A 15 11.21 -7.05 -4.72
N LEU A 16 10.16 -7.76 -5.13
CA LEU A 16 8.77 -7.30 -5.14
C LEU A 16 8.03 -7.57 -3.82
N LEU A 17 8.60 -8.37 -2.91
CA LEU A 17 8.04 -8.64 -1.59
C LEU A 17 7.64 -7.38 -0.80
N PRO A 18 8.48 -6.34 -0.65
CA PRO A 18 8.11 -5.16 0.12
C PRO A 18 6.91 -4.43 -0.48
N GLU A 19 6.85 -4.29 -1.81
CA GLU A 19 5.72 -3.69 -2.53
C GLU A 19 4.43 -4.51 -2.35
N MET A 20 4.52 -5.83 -2.50
CA MET A 20 3.38 -6.73 -2.37
C MET A 20 2.86 -6.78 -0.93
N THR A 21 3.77 -6.76 0.05
CA THR A 21 3.45 -6.68 1.47
C THR A 21 2.71 -5.39 1.80
N LEU A 22 3.15 -4.26 1.24
CA LEU A 22 2.48 -2.99 1.40
C LEU A 22 1.07 -3.02 0.82
N ALA A 23 0.92 -3.50 -0.42
CA ALA A 23 -0.36 -3.59 -1.12
C ALA A 23 -1.37 -4.47 -0.37
N ILE A 24 -0.93 -5.62 0.14
CA ILE A 24 -1.80 -6.53 0.92
C ILE A 24 -2.22 -5.89 2.24
N ASN A 25 -1.29 -5.24 2.94
CA ASN A 25 -1.57 -4.63 4.25
C ASN A 25 -2.50 -3.42 4.16
N SER A 26 -2.48 -2.67 3.03
CA SER A 26 -3.36 -1.53 2.80
C SER A 26 -4.69 -1.88 2.11
N SER A 27 -4.76 -3.01 1.39
CA SER A 27 -5.98 -3.42 0.69
C SER A 27 -7.08 -3.84 1.66
N VAL A 28 -8.31 -3.39 1.40
CA VAL A 28 -9.49 -3.77 2.16
C VAL A 28 -9.88 -5.20 1.81
N SER A 29 -10.01 -6.07 2.83
CA SER A 29 -10.53 -7.43 2.64
C SER A 29 -12.05 -7.41 2.54
N GLU A 30 -12.63 -7.99 1.49
CA GLU A 30 -14.09 -8.06 1.33
C GLU A 30 -14.79 -8.81 2.46
N THR A 31 -14.13 -9.82 3.03
CA THR A 31 -14.69 -10.62 4.14
C THR A 31 -14.85 -9.81 5.42
N THR A 32 -13.94 -8.87 5.66
CA THR A 32 -13.86 -8.12 6.92
C THR A 32 -14.27 -6.65 6.75
N GLY A 33 -14.28 -6.14 5.53
CA GLY A 33 -14.53 -4.72 5.22
C GLY A 33 -13.41 -3.77 5.65
N PHE A 34 -12.29 -4.29 6.18
CA PHE A 34 -11.18 -3.52 6.68
C PHE A 34 -9.85 -4.01 6.10
N SER A 35 -8.86 -3.11 6.06
CA SER A 35 -7.49 -3.49 5.70
C SER A 35 -6.80 -4.22 6.87
N PRO A 36 -5.90 -5.18 6.58
CA PRO A 36 -5.15 -5.88 7.63
C PRO A 36 -4.37 -4.92 8.54
N ALA A 37 -3.77 -3.85 7.99
CA ALA A 37 -3.07 -2.86 8.79
C ALA A 37 -4.00 -2.10 9.74
N PHE A 38 -5.23 -1.79 9.31
CA PHE A 38 -6.24 -1.17 10.18
C PHE A 38 -6.61 -2.07 11.36
N LEU A 39 -6.78 -3.38 11.11
CA LEU A 39 -7.10 -4.35 12.17
C LEU A 39 -5.95 -4.57 13.15
N LEU A 40 -4.70 -4.53 12.68
CA LEU A 40 -3.52 -4.78 13.51
C LEU A 40 -3.05 -3.56 14.30
N GLN A 41 -3.13 -2.37 13.71
CA GLN A 41 -2.55 -1.14 14.29
C GLN A 41 -3.62 -0.12 14.71
N GLY A 42 -4.89 -0.33 14.35
CA GLY A 42 -5.98 0.62 14.63
C GLY A 42 -5.91 1.90 13.80
N ARG A 43 -5.00 1.99 12.83
CA ARG A 43 -4.84 3.11 11.90
C ARG A 43 -4.55 2.61 10.49
N GLU A 44 -4.95 3.38 9.50
CA GLU A 44 -4.62 3.09 8.11
C GLU A 44 -3.11 3.31 7.87
N PRO A 45 -2.44 2.48 7.05
CA PRO A 45 -1.02 2.61 6.81
C PRO A 45 -0.74 3.89 6.01
N THR A 46 -0.08 4.86 6.63
CA THR A 46 0.34 6.09 5.96
C THR A 46 1.56 5.80 5.10
N LEU A 47 1.42 5.99 3.78
CA LEU A 47 2.53 5.87 2.86
C LEU A 47 3.45 7.06 3.06
N SER A 48 4.75 6.87 3.36
CA SER A 48 5.67 8.02 3.52
C SER A 48 5.83 8.89 2.26
N LEU A 49 5.25 8.45 1.13
CA LEU A 49 5.18 9.17 -0.14
C LEU A 49 4.17 10.35 -0.12
N GLU A 50 3.15 10.35 0.75
CA GLU A 50 2.14 11.42 0.78
C GLU A 50 2.59 12.69 1.55
N ASN A 51 3.67 12.64 2.33
CA ASN A 51 4.12 13.77 3.17
C ASN A 51 4.88 14.88 2.40
N GLN A 52 4.73 14.99 1.07
CA GLN A 52 5.42 15.98 0.23
C GLN A 52 4.49 16.72 -0.75
N SER A 53 3.19 16.81 -0.46
CA SER A 53 2.26 17.67 -1.22
C SER A 53 1.53 18.67 -0.31
N THR A 54 2.28 19.32 0.59
CA THR A 54 1.81 20.48 1.37
C THR A 54 2.38 21.77 0.83
N CYS A 55 2.06 22.18 -0.40
CA CYS A 55 2.20 23.58 -0.82
C CYS A 55 1.56 23.86 -2.19
N ASP A 56 0.28 24.26 -2.18
CA ASP A 56 -0.26 25.49 -2.81
C ASP A 56 -1.79 25.40 -2.80
N GLY A 57 -2.58 26.28 -2.18
CA GLY A 57 -2.34 27.51 -1.45
C GLY A 57 -3.65 27.90 -0.73
N PRO A 58 -3.65 28.95 0.11
CA PRO A 58 -4.88 29.44 0.71
C PRO A 58 -5.74 30.15 -0.35
N ILE A 59 -6.99 29.69 -0.52
CA ILE A 59 -8.05 30.48 -1.14
C ILE A 59 -8.23 31.79 -0.36
N SER A 60 -7.86 32.92 -0.96
CA SER A 60 -8.10 34.26 -0.42
C SER A 60 -8.39 35.20 -1.59
N GLY A 61 -9.60 35.78 -1.61
CA GLY A 61 -10.02 36.81 -2.57
C GLY A 61 -11.32 36.51 -3.27
#